data_AF-A0AAP3EKX9-F1
#
_entry.id   AF-A0AAP3EKX9-F1
#
_cell.length_a   1.000
_cell.length_b   1.000
_cell.length_c   1.000
_cell.angle_alpha   90.00
_cell.angle_beta   90.00
_cell.angle_gamma   90.00
#
_symmetry.space_group_name_H-M   'P 1'
#
loop_
_entity.id
_entity.type
_entity.pdbx_description
1 polymer ?
#
loop_
_entity_poly.entity_id
_entity_poly.type
_entity_poly.pdbx_seq_one_letter_code
_entity_poly.pdbx_strand_id
1 'polypeptide(L)'
;MLRSPKFFLTAALAALGLGALAQPPWLDAPQAQTAPQTIAAAKRLGIGREAKPEEIAGWDIDVRPDGQGLPPGKGTVKEGEPLY
;
A
#
# COMPACT_ATOMS: atom_id res chain seq x y z
N MET A 1 -36.16 -16.11 44.32
CA MET A 1 -35.66 -15.62 45.62
C MET A 1 -34.36 -16.35 45.96
N LEU A 2 -33.27 -15.58 46.09
CA LEU A 2 -32.11 -15.76 46.98
C LEU A 2 -31.21 -17.03 46.98
N ARG A 3 -29.88 -16.75 46.92
CA ARG A 3 -28.66 -17.49 47.38
C ARG A 3 -27.87 -18.37 46.38
N SER A 4 -26.89 -17.74 45.70
CA SER A 4 -25.40 -18.00 45.60
C SER A 4 -24.83 -19.37 46.05
N PRO A 5 -23.62 -19.89 45.65
CA PRO A 5 -22.40 -19.17 45.21
C PRO A 5 -21.44 -19.88 44.19
N LYS A 6 -20.33 -19.18 43.91
CA LYS A 6 -19.17 -19.43 43.02
C LYS A 6 -18.29 -20.61 43.46
N PHE A 7 -17.78 -21.43 42.53
CA PHE A 7 -16.58 -22.26 42.76
C PHE A 7 -15.71 -22.40 41.49
N PHE A 8 -14.48 -21.89 41.63
CA PHE A 8 -13.31 -22.11 40.78
C PHE A 8 -12.85 -23.59 40.86
N LEU A 9 -12.44 -24.19 39.74
CA LEU A 9 -11.55 -25.37 39.62
C LEU A 9 -11.52 -25.73 38.11
N THR A 10 -10.45 -26.07 37.39
CA THR A 10 -9.14 -26.67 37.68
C THR A 10 -8.17 -26.33 36.53
N ALA A 11 -6.90 -26.21 36.88
CA ALA A 11 -5.77 -26.11 35.96
C ALA A 11 -5.59 -27.34 35.06
N ALA A 12 -4.95 -27.17 33.91
CA ALA A 12 -4.31 -28.24 33.16
C ALA A 12 -2.89 -27.80 32.75
N LEU A 13 -1.92 -28.34 33.49
CA LEU A 13 -0.48 -28.29 33.25
C LEU A 13 -0.10 -29.02 31.95
N ALA A 14 0.70 -28.36 31.11
CA ALA A 14 1.81 -28.91 30.32
C ALA A 14 2.50 -27.70 29.65
N ALA A 15 3.81 -27.48 29.66
CA ALA A 15 4.92 -28.39 29.84
C ALA A 15 6.08 -27.65 30.52
N LEU A 16 6.74 -28.35 31.44
CA LEU A 16 8.00 -27.98 32.03
C LEU A 16 9.12 -28.47 31.11
N GLY A 17 10.03 -27.56 30.75
CA GLY A 17 11.35 -27.94 30.26
C GLY A 17 11.85 -27.09 29.11
N LEU A 18 12.39 -25.90 29.40
CA LEU A 18 13.71 -25.47 28.95
C LEU A 18 14.01 -24.08 29.52
N GLY A 19 15.14 -23.98 30.23
CA GLY A 19 15.91 -22.76 30.38
C GLY A 19 15.13 -21.51 30.78
N ALA A 20 15.05 -21.26 32.09
CA ALA A 20 15.01 -19.89 32.60
C ALA A 20 16.34 -19.20 32.25
N LEU A 21 16.55 -18.88 30.98
CA LEU A 21 17.38 -17.74 30.63
C LEU A 21 16.53 -16.54 31.03
N ALA A 22 16.99 -15.83 32.06
CA ALA A 22 16.43 -14.56 32.48
C ALA A 22 15.98 -13.79 31.25
N GLN A 23 14.68 -13.51 31.17
CA GLN A 23 14.17 -12.65 30.11
C GLN A 23 15.00 -11.37 30.16
N PRO A 24 15.63 -11.00 29.05
CA PRO A 24 16.48 -9.84 29.09
C PRO A 24 15.58 -8.62 29.38
N PRO A 25 16.00 -7.68 30.23
CA PRO A 25 15.20 -6.52 30.64
C PRO A 25 14.89 -5.55 29.48
N TRP A 26 15.22 -5.92 28.24
CA TRP A 26 14.84 -5.23 27.02
C TRP A 26 13.57 -5.82 26.35
N LEU A 27 12.94 -6.85 26.93
CA LEU A 27 11.68 -7.45 26.48
C LEU A 27 10.50 -7.15 27.43
N ASP A 28 10.42 -5.90 27.89
CA ASP A 28 9.17 -5.25 28.37
C ASP A 28 8.86 -4.04 27.49
N ALA A 29 9.05 -4.17 26.17
CA ALA A 29 8.52 -3.18 25.24
C ALA A 29 7.02 -3.44 25.11
N PRO A 30 6.14 -2.51 25.55
CA PRO A 30 4.73 -2.60 25.19
C PRO A 30 4.67 -2.78 23.67
N GLN A 31 3.99 -3.83 23.22
CA GLN A 31 3.76 -4.08 21.79
C GLN A 31 3.16 -2.78 21.24
N ALA A 32 3.94 -2.00 20.50
CA ALA A 32 3.47 -0.78 19.90
C ALA A 32 2.37 -1.19 18.94
N GLN A 33 1.13 -1.03 19.37
CA GLN A 33 -0.04 -1.18 18.53
C GLN A 33 0.12 -0.12 17.45
N THR A 34 0.60 -0.53 16.27
CA THR A 34 0.62 0.31 15.08
C THR A 34 -0.83 0.50 14.67
N ALA A 35 -1.49 1.46 15.33
CA ALA A 35 -2.79 1.94 14.92
C ALA A 35 -2.69 2.30 13.42
N PRO A 36 -3.72 1.97 12.61
CA PRO A 36 -3.72 2.38 11.22
C PRO A 36 -3.56 3.90 11.18
N GLN A 37 -2.43 4.32 10.62
CA GLN A 37 -2.14 5.74 10.45
C GLN A 37 -3.11 6.24 9.37
N THR A 38 -4.18 6.93 9.78
CA THR A 38 -5.01 7.67 8.84
C THR A 38 -4.15 8.80 8.29
N ILE A 39 -3.79 8.71 7.00
CA ILE A 39 -3.15 9.82 6.31
C ILE A 39 -4.18 10.94 6.23
N ALA A 40 -3.94 12.03 6.96
CA ALA A 40 -4.80 13.21 6.89
C ALA A 40 -4.77 13.74 5.45
N ALA A 41 -5.95 13.91 4.84
CA ALA A 41 -6.05 14.46 3.51
C ALA A 41 -5.48 15.89 3.50
N ALA A 42 -4.40 16.11 2.73
CA ALA A 42 -3.82 17.44 2.58
C ALA A 42 -4.85 18.40 1.98
N LYS A 43 -4.97 19.60 2.55
CA LYS A 43 -5.83 20.65 2.03
C LYS A 43 -5.33 21.08 0.65
N ARG A 44 -6.19 20.98 -0.37
CA ARG A 44 -5.88 21.47 -1.73
C ARG A 44 -5.57 22.97 -1.65
N LEU A 45 -4.45 23.39 -2.24
CA LEU A 45 -3.98 24.79 -2.21
C LEU A 45 -4.71 25.71 -3.20
N GLY A 46 -5.61 25.18 -4.04
CA GLY A 46 -6.34 25.96 -5.05
C GLY A 46 -5.45 26.48 -6.19
N ILE A 47 -4.29 25.86 -6.43
CA ILE A 47 -3.35 26.25 -7.48
C ILE A 47 -3.59 25.37 -8.72
N GLY A 48 -3.52 25.99 -9.91
CA GLY A 48 -3.68 25.34 -11.20
C GLY A 48 -5.12 25.31 -11.71
N ARG A 49 -5.29 24.79 -12.93
CA ARG A 49 -6.58 24.54 -13.58
C ARG A 49 -6.62 23.13 -14.12
N GLU A 50 -7.81 22.64 -14.41
CA GLU A 50 -7.95 21.41 -15.18
C GLU A 50 -7.33 21.57 -16.57
N ALA A 51 -6.59 20.54 -17.00
CA ALA A 51 -6.04 20.47 -18.34
C ALA A 51 -7.16 20.16 -19.33
N LYS A 52 -7.18 20.86 -20.45
CA LYS A 52 -8.15 20.60 -21.51
C LYS A 52 -7.84 19.27 -22.19
N PRO A 53 -8.84 18.56 -22.74
CA PRO A 53 -8.61 17.31 -23.45
C PRO A 53 -7.57 17.43 -24.58
N GLU A 54 -7.57 18.55 -25.31
CA GLU A 54 -6.60 18.79 -26.40
C GLU A 54 -5.18 18.99 -25.87
N GLU A 55 -5.04 19.58 -24.69
CA GLU A 55 -3.75 19.72 -24.01
C GLU A 55 -3.25 18.36 -23.54
N ILE A 56 -4.12 17.49 -23.04
CA ILE A 56 -3.72 16.14 -22.65
C ILE A 56 -3.28 15.35 -23.89
N ALA A 57 -4.06 15.37 -24.96
CA ALA A 57 -3.77 14.62 -26.19
C ALA A 57 -2.45 15.03 -26.88
N GLY A 58 -2.04 16.30 -26.75
CA GLY A 58 -0.75 16.76 -27.30
C GLY A 58 0.47 16.32 -26.49
N TRP A 59 0.27 15.97 -25.22
CA TRP A 59 1.35 15.59 -24.30
C TRP A 59 1.39 14.09 -24.02
N ASP A 60 0.24 13.41 -24.09
CA ASP A 60 0.10 11.96 -23.96
C ASP A 60 0.44 11.27 -25.30
N ILE A 61 1.74 11.11 -25.53
CA ILE A 61 2.30 10.48 -26.75
C ILE A 61 2.83 9.07 -26.50
N ASP A 62 2.47 8.47 -25.36
CA ASP A 62 2.96 7.17 -24.97
C ASP A 62 2.36 6.07 -25.86
N VAL A 63 3.22 5.21 -26.40
CA VAL A 63 2.82 4.02 -27.15
C VAL A 63 3.13 2.79 -26.30
N ARG A 64 2.07 2.10 -25.86
CA ARG A 64 2.19 0.91 -25.03
C ARG A 64 2.58 -0.32 -25.89
N PRO A 65 3.17 -1.37 -25.29
CA PRO A 65 3.54 -2.58 -26.03
C PRO A 65 2.37 -3.35 -26.66
N ASP A 66 1.14 -3.13 -26.17
CA ASP A 66 -0.09 -3.67 -26.73
C ASP A 66 -0.61 -2.84 -27.93
N GLY A 67 0.11 -1.78 -28.34
CA GLY A 67 -0.25 -0.89 -29.44
C GLY A 67 -1.23 0.23 -29.04
N GLN A 68 -1.68 0.28 -27.78
CA GLN A 68 -2.51 1.38 -27.31
C GLN A 68 -1.73 2.70 -27.35
N GLY A 69 -2.34 3.75 -27.89
CA GLY A 69 -1.72 5.07 -28.03
C GLY A 69 -1.05 5.30 -29.39
N LEU A 70 -0.91 4.27 -30.24
CA LEU A 70 -0.34 4.45 -31.58
C LEU A 70 -1.32 5.23 -32.48
N PRO A 71 -0.93 6.41 -33.01
CA PRO A 71 -1.77 7.14 -33.95
C PRO A 71 -1.83 6.40 -35.30
N PRO A 72 -2.91 6.56 -36.08
CA PRO A 72 -3.00 5.98 -37.40
C PRO A 72 -1.93 6.58 -38.32
N GLY A 73 -1.19 5.70 -38.99
CA GLY A 73 -0.11 6.12 -39.89
C GLY A 73 0.53 4.93 -40.58
N LYS A 74 1.34 5.21 -41.60
CA LYS A 74 2.20 4.25 -42.28
C LYS A 74 3.36 4.99 -42.90
N GLY A 75 4.51 4.34 -43.00
CA GLY A 75 5.67 4.85 -43.70
C GLY A 75 6.51 3.70 -44.24
N THR A 76 7.26 3.96 -45.29
CA THR A 76 8.18 2.99 -45.91
C THR A 76 9.63 3.41 -45.73
N VAL A 77 10.55 2.46 -45.85
CA VAL A 77 11.99 2.74 -45.75
C VAL A 77 12.44 3.72 -46.83
N LYS A 78 11.93 3.59 -48.06
CA LYS A 78 12.25 4.50 -49.18
C LYS A 78 11.82 5.94 -48.91
N GLU A 79 10.72 6.15 -48.18
CA GLU A 79 10.26 7.49 -47.78
C GLU A 79 11.11 8.06 -46.63
N GLY A 80 11.69 7.20 -45.79
CA GLY A 80 12.56 7.61 -44.67
C GLY A 80 14.01 7.90 -45.05
N GLU A 81 14.56 7.20 -46.05
CA GLU A 81 15.95 7.36 -46.52
C GLU A 81 16.38 8.81 -46.80
N PRO A 82 15.59 9.68 -47.47
CA PRO A 82 16.00 11.06 -47.69
C PRO A 82 15.92 11.98 -46.45
N LEU A 83 15.33 11.54 -45.33
CA LEU A 83 15.13 12.36 -44.12
C LEU A 83 16.27 12.22 -43.10
N TYR A 84 17.14 11.21 -43.24
CA TYR A 84 18.21 10.84 -42.32
C TYR A 84 19.51 10.57 -43.06
#